data_AF-A0A6J5ZEB2-F1
#
_entry.id   AF-A0A6J5ZEB2-F1
#
_cell.length_a   1.000
_cell.length_b   1.000
_cell.length_c   1.000
_cell.angle_alpha   90.00
_cell.angle_beta   90.00
_cell.angle_gamma   90.00
#
_symmetry.space_group_name_H-M   'P 1'
#
loop_
_entity.id
_entity.type
_entity.pdbx_description
1 polymer ?
#
loop_
_entity_poly.entity_id
_entity_poly.type
_entity_poly.pdbx_seq_one_letter_code
_entity_poly.pdbx_strand_id
1 'polypeptide(L)'
;MKMSKFKYSAVSTALIFSLLTATVILAPSSSAQEAVPRKILTGWIPYYSMKTALPAVLNNADLIKEVMPFWYTLKYSAKSKTVGITDLYTPANPSIPMSQPLAALRGANLQIIPTITDGTAKGVLADLLKSPASTKQIVTAIMNLIQVNNFDGIDIDFEGFAFVDGNKTWKATAPLWANFIKELSIQMRAQNKVLSVSTPYVLNPADKQKGYYVYAWADIAPHIDKLRIMTYDYSVSKVGPIGPITWAERTVKYAVSIMPASKVFVGVPGFGRDWVTAVSGVCPSNVANSVKVGAKAATFVMRNAVSLAATYGATPTYNEQFGEMTFTYQKVYNGTTASGLSTSCTATRTAWYQDTRGWALRAALVTKYRIGGITSWTFGMEEPLAMESIRTVAKEIAPDQVNVTASVDKTEINYGEAIAIDSTFAIKDKSPLVNVPVRIEAKSAADETWRLLTTATTDAEGKIAKSLILGKSTTLRLYTESSWERSEGISQEISINVLRRIVINPPTSIKSGKAFILEGSARPKVAGSEVVLEKLVNNEWTVLDESGITDSNGMFSFELPAQSRSILTLRVSLREDADWTLVTGQTFNIIIR
;
A
#
# COMPACT_ATOMS: atom_id res chain seq x y z
N MET A 1 -86.83 7.97 -3.42
CA MET A 1 -87.88 8.29 -4.42
C MET A 1 -87.40 7.86 -5.79
N LYS A 2 -88.31 7.41 -6.68
CA LYS A 2 -88.18 7.00 -8.12
C LYS A 2 -86.83 7.30 -8.83
N MET A 3 -86.20 6.36 -9.54
CA MET A 3 -86.49 5.96 -10.94
C MET A 3 -86.57 7.18 -11.91
N SER A 4 -85.92 7.22 -13.09
CA SER A 4 -85.22 6.16 -13.84
C SER A 4 -84.42 6.69 -15.06
N LYS A 5 -83.36 5.95 -15.43
CA LYS A 5 -82.93 5.54 -16.80
C LYS A 5 -83.03 6.53 -17.98
N PHE A 6 -81.92 6.67 -18.71
CA PHE A 6 -81.94 6.66 -20.18
C PHE A 6 -81.13 5.47 -20.74
N LYS A 7 -81.47 5.08 -21.98
CA LYS A 7 -80.94 3.97 -22.81
C LYS A 7 -80.68 4.58 -24.21
N TYR A 8 -79.98 4.04 -25.20
CA TYR A 8 -79.50 2.71 -25.62
C TYR A 8 -78.39 2.99 -26.70
N SER A 9 -77.67 2.08 -27.40
CA SER A 9 -77.34 0.65 -27.31
C SER A 9 -76.32 0.33 -28.42
N ALA A 10 -75.19 -0.34 -28.15
CA ALA A 10 -74.43 -1.01 -29.23
C ALA A 10 -73.52 -2.17 -28.75
N VAL A 11 -73.87 -3.37 -29.21
CA VAL A 11 -72.99 -4.47 -29.67
C VAL A 11 -71.63 -4.65 -28.97
N SER A 12 -71.51 -5.73 -28.19
CA SER A 12 -70.21 -6.30 -27.82
C SER A 12 -70.01 -7.63 -28.54
N THR A 13 -69.18 -7.62 -29.59
CA THR A 13 -68.72 -8.83 -30.27
C THR A 13 -67.64 -9.49 -29.42
N ALA A 14 -67.77 -10.79 -29.13
CA ALA A 14 -66.76 -11.51 -28.37
C ALA A 14 -65.50 -11.74 -29.22
N LEU A 15 -64.36 -11.20 -28.79
CA LEU A 15 -63.04 -11.56 -29.31
C LEU A 15 -62.27 -12.31 -28.22
N ILE A 16 -61.98 -13.59 -28.46
CA ILE A 16 -61.12 -14.40 -27.59
C ILE A 16 -59.68 -13.99 -27.86
N PHE A 17 -59.11 -13.16 -26.99
CA PHE A 17 -57.68 -12.88 -27.01
C PHE A 17 -56.93 -13.98 -26.27
N SER A 18 -56.21 -14.82 -27.01
CA SER A 18 -55.32 -15.83 -26.44
C SER A 18 -54.13 -15.13 -25.79
N LEU A 19 -53.98 -15.28 -24.47
CA LEU A 19 -52.95 -14.59 -23.70
C LEU A 19 -51.59 -15.30 -23.91
N LEU A 20 -50.80 -14.81 -24.85
CA LEU A 20 -49.44 -15.30 -25.09
C LEU A 20 -48.54 -14.88 -23.92
N THR A 21 -48.34 -15.75 -22.93
CA THR A 21 -47.43 -15.50 -21.80
C THR A 21 -45.98 -15.55 -22.29
N ALA A 22 -45.43 -14.40 -22.68
CA ALA A 22 -44.01 -14.25 -22.91
C ALA A 22 -43.27 -14.35 -21.57
N THR A 23 -42.76 -15.53 -21.26
CA THR A 23 -41.78 -15.73 -20.18
C THR A 23 -40.50 -15.01 -20.54
N VAL A 24 -40.36 -13.77 -20.08
CA VAL A 24 -39.07 -13.07 -20.07
C VAL A 24 -38.16 -13.83 -19.12
N ILE A 25 -37.30 -14.67 -19.69
CA ILE A 25 -36.16 -15.25 -18.97
C ILE A 25 -35.23 -14.07 -18.68
N LEU A 26 -35.42 -13.46 -17.50
CA LEU A 26 -34.38 -12.66 -16.88
C LEU A 26 -33.20 -13.60 -16.65
N ALA A 27 -32.23 -13.55 -17.56
CA ALA A 27 -30.92 -14.10 -17.29
C ALA A 27 -30.46 -13.54 -15.94
N PRO A 28 -29.91 -14.37 -15.03
CA PRO A 28 -29.39 -13.84 -13.78
C PRO A 28 -28.33 -12.82 -14.14
N SER A 29 -28.63 -11.54 -13.90
CA SER A 29 -27.61 -10.49 -13.90
C SER A 29 -26.53 -11.00 -12.97
N SER A 30 -25.33 -11.23 -13.52
CA SER A 30 -24.19 -11.68 -12.72
C SER A 30 -24.10 -10.75 -11.52
N SER A 31 -24.27 -11.31 -10.32
CA SER A 31 -24.08 -10.56 -9.09
C SER A 31 -22.63 -10.11 -9.13
N ALA A 32 -22.40 -8.84 -9.47
CA ALA A 32 -21.08 -8.24 -9.43
C ALA A 32 -20.57 -8.49 -8.02
N GLN A 33 -19.56 -9.37 -7.90
CA GLN A 33 -19.09 -9.85 -6.62
C GLN A 33 -18.68 -8.62 -5.82
N GLU A 34 -19.42 -8.35 -4.73
CA GLU A 34 -19.39 -7.04 -4.11
C GLU A 34 -17.95 -6.72 -3.70
N ALA A 35 -17.41 -5.62 -4.21
CA ALA A 35 -15.99 -5.32 -4.07
C ALA A 35 -15.61 -5.31 -2.58
N VAL A 36 -14.68 -6.19 -2.20
CA VAL A 36 -14.14 -6.22 -0.84
C VAL A 36 -13.40 -4.89 -0.63
N PRO A 37 -13.75 -4.10 0.39
CA PRO A 37 -13.13 -2.80 0.59
C PRO A 37 -11.64 -2.95 0.91
N ARG A 38 -10.82 -2.00 0.44
CA ARG A 38 -9.42 -1.93 0.86
C ARG A 38 -9.31 -1.53 2.33
N LYS A 39 -8.37 -2.15 3.04
CA LYS A 39 -8.08 -1.86 4.45
C LYS A 39 -7.31 -0.55 4.65
N ILE A 40 -7.99 0.57 4.47
CA ILE A 40 -7.42 1.93 4.51
C ILE A 40 -7.56 2.64 5.87
N LEU A 41 -8.15 1.98 6.86
CA LEU A 41 -8.39 2.55 8.19
C LEU A 41 -7.45 1.94 9.22
N THR A 42 -6.88 2.81 10.05
CA THR A 42 -6.17 2.45 11.29
C THR A 42 -6.59 3.43 12.38
N GLY A 43 -6.13 3.26 13.62
CA GLY A 43 -6.53 4.14 14.71
C GLY A 43 -6.21 3.61 16.09
N TRP A 44 -6.37 4.47 17.08
CA TRP A 44 -5.99 4.19 18.46
C TRP A 44 -7.12 3.54 19.25
N ILE A 45 -6.75 2.62 20.14
CA ILE A 45 -7.65 1.96 21.10
C ILE A 45 -7.18 2.34 22.53
N PRO A 46 -7.68 3.43 23.12
CA PRO A 46 -7.33 3.81 24.48
C PRO A 46 -7.83 2.84 25.56
N TYR A 47 -7.02 2.62 26.59
CA TYR A 47 -7.40 1.79 27.74
C TYR A 47 -8.68 2.30 28.44
N TYR A 48 -8.92 3.61 28.43
CA TYR A 48 -10.07 4.24 29.07
C TYR A 48 -11.38 4.18 28.24
N SER A 49 -11.33 3.77 26.97
CA SER A 49 -12.50 3.69 26.08
C SER A 49 -12.75 2.29 25.51
N MET A 50 -12.13 1.25 26.07
CA MET A 50 -12.23 -0.14 25.60
C MET A 50 -13.68 -0.62 25.32
N LYS A 51 -14.65 -0.21 26.14
CA LYS A 51 -16.08 -0.57 26.00
C LYS A 51 -16.71 -0.09 24.69
N THR A 52 -16.17 0.95 24.05
CA THR A 52 -16.64 1.45 22.75
C THR A 52 -15.63 1.23 21.63
N ALA A 53 -14.33 1.34 21.93
CA ALA A 53 -13.26 1.22 20.93
C ALA A 53 -13.09 -0.21 20.38
N LEU A 54 -13.11 -1.24 21.23
CA LEU A 54 -12.93 -2.62 20.78
C LEU A 54 -14.10 -3.09 19.89
N PRO A 55 -15.39 -2.90 20.26
CA PRO A 55 -16.50 -3.23 19.37
C PRO A 55 -16.47 -2.45 18.05
N ALA A 56 -16.11 -1.15 18.07
CA ALA A 56 -16.02 -0.34 16.86
C ALA A 56 -14.96 -0.88 15.88
N VAL A 57 -13.81 -1.34 16.39
CA VAL A 57 -12.77 -1.99 15.60
C VAL A 57 -13.24 -3.34 15.03
N LEU A 58 -13.79 -4.22 15.87
CA LEU A 58 -14.19 -5.57 15.45
C LEU A 58 -15.33 -5.53 14.42
N ASN A 59 -16.28 -4.60 14.56
CA ASN A 59 -17.37 -4.41 13.61
C ASN A 59 -16.93 -3.83 12.26
N ASN A 60 -15.69 -3.34 12.14
CA ASN A 60 -15.13 -2.73 10.93
C ASN A 60 -13.77 -3.35 10.53
N ALA A 61 -13.55 -4.61 10.92
CA ALA A 61 -12.30 -5.33 10.65
C ALA A 61 -12.03 -5.56 9.14
N ASP A 62 -13.03 -5.37 8.27
CA ASP A 62 -12.89 -5.36 6.81
C ASP A 62 -12.22 -4.07 6.29
N LEU A 63 -12.29 -2.96 7.02
CA LEU A 63 -11.59 -1.70 6.72
C LEU A 63 -10.23 -1.57 7.43
N ILE A 64 -9.98 -2.39 8.45
CA ILE A 64 -8.85 -2.20 9.37
C ILE A 64 -7.80 -3.29 9.14
N LYS A 65 -6.56 -2.87 8.86
CA LYS A 65 -5.38 -3.76 8.79
C LYS A 65 -4.64 -3.85 10.12
N GLU A 66 -4.62 -2.75 10.85
CA GLU A 66 -3.84 -2.62 12.07
C GLU A 66 -4.44 -1.61 13.04
N VAL A 67 -4.14 -1.78 14.32
CA VAL A 67 -4.61 -0.91 15.39
C VAL A 67 -3.50 -0.58 16.38
N MET A 68 -3.64 0.56 17.04
CA MET A 68 -2.68 1.03 18.04
C MET A 68 -3.30 1.06 19.43
N PRO A 69 -3.13 0.01 20.24
CA PRO A 69 -3.43 0.06 21.66
C PRO A 69 -2.67 1.23 22.34
N PHE A 70 -3.40 2.24 22.80
CA PHE A 70 -2.82 3.44 23.41
C PHE A 70 -2.64 3.21 24.92
N TRP A 71 -1.76 2.27 25.26
CA TRP A 71 -1.68 1.64 26.58
C TRP A 71 -0.33 1.84 27.30
N TYR A 72 0.68 2.41 26.63
CA TYR A 72 2.04 2.48 27.18
C TYR A 72 2.61 3.90 27.17
N THR A 73 3.54 4.14 28.09
CA THR A 73 4.22 5.43 28.21
C THR A 73 5.68 5.27 28.65
N LEU A 74 6.56 6.08 28.08
CA LEU A 74 7.96 6.16 28.45
C LEU A 74 8.10 6.87 29.80
N LYS A 75 8.83 6.27 30.74
CA LYS A 75 9.19 6.88 32.02
C LYS A 75 10.70 6.83 32.25
N TYR A 76 11.19 7.83 32.98
CA TYR A 76 12.57 7.92 33.43
C TYR A 76 12.64 8.21 34.91
N SER A 77 13.48 7.45 35.63
CA SER A 77 13.76 7.66 37.05
C SER A 77 15.13 8.32 37.19
N ALA A 78 15.14 9.60 37.57
CA ALA A 78 16.40 10.31 37.84
C ALA A 78 17.20 9.72 39.00
N LYS A 79 16.54 9.06 39.97
CA LYS A 79 17.17 8.41 41.13
C LYS A 79 18.00 7.18 40.73
N SER A 80 17.45 6.33 39.88
CA SER A 80 18.12 5.09 39.41
C SER A 80 18.83 5.27 38.07
N LYS A 81 18.65 6.41 37.38
CA LYS A 81 19.12 6.68 36.02
C LYS A 81 18.67 5.63 35.00
N THR A 82 17.47 5.08 35.21
CA THR A 82 16.87 4.05 34.36
C THR A 82 15.66 4.56 33.59
N VAL A 83 15.55 4.10 32.34
CA VAL A 83 14.35 4.21 31.51
C VAL A 83 13.48 2.96 31.69
N GLY A 84 12.17 3.11 31.56
CA GLY A 84 11.24 1.98 31.44
C GLY A 84 9.99 2.35 30.64
N ILE A 85 9.32 1.35 30.07
CA ILE A 85 7.99 1.51 29.49
C ILE A 85 6.95 1.08 30.53
N THR A 86 6.03 1.96 30.88
CA THR A 86 4.99 1.72 31.88
C THR A 86 3.66 1.35 31.20
N ASP A 87 3.04 0.28 31.68
CA ASP A 87 1.68 -0.11 31.35
C ASP A 87 0.67 0.82 32.05
N LEU A 88 -0.24 1.41 31.27
CA LEU A 88 -1.35 2.23 31.74
C LEU A 88 -2.68 1.47 31.80
N TYR A 89 -2.79 0.33 31.11
CA TYR A 89 -4.01 -0.46 31.00
C TYR A 89 -4.32 -1.18 32.31
N THR A 90 -3.37 -1.95 32.85
CA THR A 90 -3.61 -2.75 34.08
C THR A 90 -3.95 -1.87 35.28
N PRO A 91 -3.22 -0.77 35.57
CA PRO A 91 -3.55 0.12 36.69
C PRO A 91 -4.90 0.84 36.52
N ALA A 92 -5.32 1.12 35.28
CA ALA A 92 -6.61 1.77 35.01
C ALA A 92 -7.82 0.81 35.16
N ASN A 93 -7.60 -0.50 35.21
CA ASN A 93 -8.60 -1.55 35.37
C ASN A 93 -9.89 -1.30 34.54
N PRO A 94 -9.86 -1.44 33.20
CA PRO A 94 -11.03 -1.27 32.33
C PRO A 94 -12.09 -2.38 32.48
N SER A 95 -12.05 -3.17 33.56
CA SER A 95 -12.90 -4.33 33.86
C SER A 95 -12.75 -5.53 32.92
N ILE A 96 -11.78 -5.50 32.00
CA ILE A 96 -11.41 -6.61 31.12
C ILE A 96 -9.88 -6.82 31.15
N PRO A 97 -9.36 -8.03 31.42
CA PRO A 97 -7.92 -8.31 31.39
C PRO A 97 -7.31 -8.06 30.00
N MET A 98 -6.08 -7.54 29.93
CA MET A 98 -5.40 -7.16 28.67
C MET A 98 -5.30 -8.31 27.65
N SER A 99 -5.25 -9.56 28.11
CA SER A 99 -5.23 -10.75 27.25
C SER A 99 -6.48 -10.91 26.39
N GLN A 100 -7.66 -10.47 26.86
CA GLN A 100 -8.92 -10.60 26.13
C GLN A 100 -9.00 -9.73 24.86
N PRO A 101 -8.79 -8.39 24.90
CA PRO A 101 -8.77 -7.58 23.69
C PRO A 101 -7.62 -7.99 22.75
N LEU A 102 -6.44 -8.35 23.26
CA LEU A 102 -5.35 -8.84 22.42
C LEU A 102 -5.71 -10.15 21.68
N ALA A 103 -6.42 -11.08 22.34
CA ALA A 103 -6.92 -12.29 21.70
C ALA A 103 -8.00 -11.97 20.65
N ALA A 104 -8.93 -11.06 20.93
CA ALA A 104 -9.97 -10.67 19.98
C ALA A 104 -9.41 -9.98 18.73
N LEU A 105 -8.45 -9.05 18.89
CA LEU A 105 -7.78 -8.36 17.79
C LEU A 105 -6.98 -9.33 16.91
N ARG A 106 -6.27 -10.30 17.52
CA ARG A 106 -5.59 -11.38 16.78
C ARG A 106 -6.57 -12.30 16.06
N GLY A 107 -7.69 -12.65 16.69
CA GLY A 107 -8.76 -13.44 16.08
C GLY A 107 -9.40 -12.76 14.86
N ALA A 108 -9.41 -11.43 14.83
CA ALA A 108 -9.83 -10.61 13.69
C ALA A 108 -8.72 -10.39 12.63
N ASN A 109 -7.56 -11.05 12.78
CA ASN A 109 -6.39 -10.93 11.89
C ASN A 109 -5.91 -9.47 11.71
N LEU A 110 -5.87 -8.71 12.81
CA LEU A 110 -5.39 -7.33 12.86
C LEU A 110 -3.96 -7.27 13.40
N GLN A 111 -3.09 -6.48 12.76
CA GLN A 111 -1.76 -6.21 13.32
C GLN A 111 -1.89 -5.32 14.56
N ILE A 112 -1.15 -5.64 15.61
CA ILE A 112 -1.20 -4.96 16.91
C ILE A 112 0.11 -4.19 17.10
N ILE A 113 0.03 -2.86 16.97
CA ILE A 113 1.16 -1.93 16.97
C ILE A 113 0.92 -0.89 18.08
N PRO A 114 1.12 -1.23 19.37
CA PRO A 114 0.75 -0.35 20.47
C PRO A 114 1.58 0.93 20.49
N THR A 115 0.93 2.01 20.92
CA THR A 115 1.56 3.32 21.04
C THR A 115 2.28 3.46 22.38
N ILE A 116 3.49 4.03 22.31
CA ILE A 116 4.27 4.47 23.47
C ILE A 116 4.32 6.00 23.44
N THR A 117 3.71 6.62 24.44
CA THR A 117 3.72 8.08 24.62
C THR A 117 4.96 8.57 25.37
N ASP A 118 5.32 9.85 25.22
CA ASP A 118 6.28 10.50 26.14
C ASP A 118 5.60 10.84 27.48
N GLY A 119 5.91 10.06 28.52
CA GLY A 119 5.47 10.29 29.89
C GLY A 119 6.52 10.97 30.78
N THR A 120 7.61 11.48 30.21
CA THR A 120 8.71 12.09 30.97
C THR A 120 8.39 13.54 31.39
N ALA A 121 9.24 14.14 32.23
CA ALA A 121 9.11 15.54 32.60
C ALA A 121 9.72 16.45 31.52
N LYS A 122 9.35 17.74 31.52
CA LYS A 122 9.89 18.75 30.59
C LYS A 122 11.42 18.66 30.45
N GLY A 123 11.89 18.55 29.22
CA GLY A 123 13.30 18.46 28.82
C GLY A 123 13.92 17.05 28.95
N VAL A 124 13.32 16.14 29.72
CA VAL A 124 13.94 14.85 30.06
C VAL A 124 14.10 13.97 28.83
N LEU A 125 13.09 13.80 27.99
CA LEU A 125 13.24 13.04 26.75
C LEU A 125 14.32 13.66 25.84
N ALA A 126 14.32 14.97 25.65
CA ALA A 126 15.32 15.66 24.84
C ALA A 126 16.75 15.50 25.39
N ASP A 127 16.93 15.37 26.70
CA ASP A 127 18.21 15.06 27.34
C ASP A 127 18.60 13.58 27.20
N LEU A 128 17.66 12.64 27.30
CA LEU A 128 17.91 11.22 27.09
C LEU A 128 18.40 10.94 25.65
N LEU A 129 17.81 11.61 24.66
CA LEU A 129 18.18 11.47 23.24
C LEU A 129 19.61 11.96 22.93
N LYS A 130 20.26 12.73 23.83
CA LYS A 130 21.67 13.14 23.70
C LYS A 130 22.66 12.04 24.08
N SER A 131 22.21 11.02 24.81
CA SER A 131 23.06 10.03 25.47
C SER A 131 22.91 8.66 24.77
N PRO A 132 23.94 8.15 24.07
CA PRO A 132 23.88 6.84 23.44
C PRO A 132 23.53 5.70 24.42
N ALA A 133 23.97 5.81 25.68
CA ALA A 133 23.62 4.86 26.73
C ALA A 133 22.12 4.91 27.09
N SER A 134 21.52 6.11 27.11
CA SER A 134 20.10 6.31 27.40
C SER A 134 19.23 5.89 26.21
N THR A 135 19.62 6.25 24.98
CA THR A 135 19.01 5.78 23.73
C THR A 135 18.98 4.25 23.68
N LYS A 136 20.11 3.59 23.97
CA LYS A 136 20.19 2.13 24.05
C LYS A 136 19.22 1.55 25.09
N GLN A 137 19.07 2.16 26.27
CA GLN A 137 18.06 1.72 27.26
C GLN A 137 16.63 1.86 26.72
N ILE A 138 16.29 2.97 26.06
CA ILE A 138 14.95 3.17 25.45
C ILE A 138 14.69 2.06 24.42
N VAL A 139 15.62 1.84 23.49
CA VAL A 139 15.50 0.80 22.45
C VAL A 139 15.36 -0.59 23.06
N THR A 140 16.18 -0.94 24.06
CA THR A 140 16.06 -2.24 24.77
C THR A 140 14.70 -2.40 25.45
N ALA A 141 14.18 -1.35 26.12
CA ALA A 141 12.88 -1.41 26.79
C ALA A 141 11.72 -1.60 25.79
N ILE A 142 11.81 -0.97 24.59
CA ILE A 142 10.84 -1.14 23.50
C ILE A 142 10.89 -2.57 22.93
N MET A 143 12.08 -3.09 22.63
CA MET A 143 12.22 -4.45 22.09
C MET A 143 11.76 -5.52 23.09
N ASN A 144 12.02 -5.33 24.39
CA ASN A 144 11.50 -6.21 25.44
C ASN A 144 9.97 -6.21 25.48
N LEU A 145 9.31 -5.04 25.35
CA LEU A 145 7.85 -4.94 25.30
C LEU A 145 7.26 -5.73 24.12
N ILE A 146 7.87 -5.61 22.95
CA ILE A 146 7.49 -6.34 21.72
C ILE A 146 7.58 -7.85 21.95
N GLN A 147 8.70 -8.32 22.50
CA GLN A 147 8.97 -9.75 22.68
C GLN A 147 8.06 -10.39 23.73
N VAL A 148 7.88 -9.75 24.89
CA VAL A 148 7.05 -10.27 25.99
C VAL A 148 5.59 -10.44 25.58
N ASN A 149 5.06 -9.54 24.74
CA ASN A 149 3.64 -9.56 24.37
C ASN A 149 3.36 -10.13 22.97
N ASN A 150 4.42 -10.41 22.20
CA ASN A 150 4.36 -10.69 20.75
C ASN A 150 3.53 -9.66 19.97
N PHE A 151 3.98 -8.40 19.98
CA PHE A 151 3.42 -7.33 19.14
C PHE A 151 4.02 -7.35 17.74
N ASP A 152 3.29 -6.84 16.74
CA ASP A 152 3.74 -6.78 15.34
C ASP A 152 4.67 -5.60 15.05
N GLY A 153 4.63 -4.60 15.93
CA GLY A 153 5.39 -3.36 15.81
C GLY A 153 5.18 -2.47 17.03
N ILE A 154 5.69 -1.24 16.98
CA ILE A 154 5.40 -0.17 17.95
C ILE A 154 5.08 1.13 17.19
N ASP A 155 4.23 1.95 17.79
CA ASP A 155 3.98 3.32 17.37
C ASP A 155 4.62 4.30 18.38
N ILE A 156 5.53 5.16 17.93
CA ILE A 156 6.19 6.16 18.77
C ILE A 156 5.41 7.47 18.71
N ASP A 157 4.86 7.91 19.84
CA ASP A 157 4.06 9.13 19.98
C ASP A 157 4.70 10.07 21.02
N PHE A 158 5.89 10.55 20.68
CA PHE A 158 6.72 11.35 21.59
C PHE A 158 6.46 12.84 21.41
N GLU A 159 5.50 13.35 22.18
CA GLU A 159 4.99 14.72 22.06
C GLU A 159 5.69 15.77 22.95
N GLY A 160 6.44 15.37 23.98
CA GLY A 160 6.97 16.29 25.00
C GLY A 160 7.85 17.41 24.44
N PHE A 161 8.78 17.07 23.53
CA PHE A 161 9.63 18.08 22.89
C PHE A 161 8.85 19.05 21.98
N ALA A 162 7.68 18.66 21.48
CA ALA A 162 6.84 19.48 20.61
C ALA A 162 5.95 20.46 21.41
N PHE A 163 5.35 20.01 22.52
CA PHE A 163 4.32 20.78 23.24
C PHE A 163 4.73 21.24 24.65
N VAL A 164 5.69 20.56 25.30
CA VAL A 164 6.08 20.82 26.70
C VAL A 164 7.40 21.61 26.77
N ASP A 165 8.40 21.22 25.98
CA ASP A 165 9.74 21.82 26.03
C ASP A 165 9.77 23.24 25.43
N GLY A 166 9.09 23.39 24.29
CA GLY A 166 8.99 24.64 23.53
C GLY A 166 9.99 24.73 22.36
N ASN A 167 9.61 25.46 21.32
CA ASN A 167 10.26 25.44 20.01
C ASN A 167 11.75 25.84 19.95
N LYS A 168 12.31 26.42 21.01
CA LYS A 168 13.74 26.76 21.09
C LYS A 168 14.64 25.53 21.15
N THR A 169 14.15 24.39 21.65
CA THR A 169 14.92 23.14 21.70
C THR A 169 15.03 22.43 20.34
N TRP A 170 14.07 22.68 19.44
CA TRP A 170 13.85 21.89 18.23
C TRP A 170 15.07 21.77 17.31
N LYS A 171 15.89 22.82 17.19
CA LYS A 171 17.13 22.77 16.39
C LYS A 171 18.14 21.75 16.93
N ALA A 172 18.20 21.54 18.24
CA ALA A 172 19.07 20.54 18.87
C ALA A 172 18.40 19.16 18.93
N THR A 173 17.08 19.11 19.20
CA THR A 173 16.36 17.84 19.34
C THR A 173 16.15 17.10 18.02
N ALA A 174 15.90 17.79 16.90
CA ALA A 174 15.60 17.18 15.61
C ALA A 174 16.61 16.10 15.12
N PRO A 175 17.94 16.37 15.08
CA PRO A 175 18.91 15.35 14.67
C PRO A 175 19.04 14.19 15.67
N LEU A 176 18.82 14.45 16.97
CA LEU A 176 18.86 13.42 18.02
C LEU A 176 17.66 12.48 17.92
N TRP A 177 16.48 13.04 17.66
CA TRP A 177 15.26 12.31 17.33
C TRP A 177 15.44 11.43 16.09
N ALA A 178 15.99 11.99 15.00
CA ALA A 178 16.24 11.22 13.78
C ALA A 178 17.22 10.05 14.02
N ASN A 179 18.29 10.28 14.80
CA ASN A 179 19.24 9.22 15.16
C ASN A 179 18.60 8.13 16.05
N PHE A 180 17.76 8.50 17.02
CA PHE A 180 17.00 7.52 17.82
C PHE A 180 16.08 6.64 16.97
N ILE A 181 15.33 7.23 16.04
CA ILE A 181 14.46 6.48 15.14
C ILE A 181 15.28 5.55 14.23
N LYS A 182 16.46 5.97 13.77
CA LYS A 182 17.39 5.11 13.03
C LYS A 182 17.89 3.92 13.86
N GLU A 183 18.33 4.15 15.11
CA GLU A 183 18.82 3.08 15.99
C GLU A 183 17.70 2.07 16.33
N LEU A 184 16.49 2.55 16.60
CA LEU A 184 15.31 1.71 16.85
C LEU A 184 14.93 0.89 15.59
N SER A 185 14.90 1.53 14.42
CA SER A 185 14.59 0.89 13.13
C SER A 185 15.47 -0.33 12.84
N ILE A 186 16.78 -0.24 13.12
CA ILE A 186 17.73 -1.34 12.92
C ILE A 186 17.34 -2.56 13.77
N GLN A 187 16.98 -2.36 15.04
CA GLN A 187 16.61 -3.47 15.94
C GLN A 187 15.23 -4.06 15.58
N MET A 188 14.29 -3.23 15.14
CA MET A 188 12.95 -3.67 14.75
C MET A 188 12.96 -4.46 13.44
N ARG A 189 13.69 -3.98 12.42
CA ARG A 189 13.86 -4.70 11.15
C ARG A 189 14.54 -6.05 11.31
N ALA A 190 15.53 -6.16 12.19
CA ALA A 190 16.19 -7.42 12.52
C ALA A 190 15.24 -8.49 13.13
N GLN A 191 14.03 -8.11 13.55
CA GLN A 191 13.01 -9.01 14.08
C GLN A 191 11.69 -8.97 13.28
N ASN A 192 11.71 -8.42 12.05
CA ASN A 192 10.54 -8.22 11.18
C ASN A 192 9.38 -7.47 11.87
N LYS A 193 9.69 -6.40 12.61
CA LYS A 193 8.71 -5.58 13.35
C LYS A 193 8.50 -4.21 12.71
N VAL A 194 7.24 -3.75 12.69
CA VAL A 194 6.82 -2.49 12.07
C VAL A 194 7.11 -1.30 12.99
N LEU A 195 7.87 -0.31 12.51
CA LEU A 195 8.08 0.97 13.20
C LEU A 195 7.13 2.04 12.64
N SER A 196 6.13 2.40 13.44
CA SER A 196 5.27 3.56 13.21
C SER A 196 5.74 4.76 14.04
N VAL A 197 5.52 5.96 13.52
CA VAL A 197 5.73 7.21 14.22
C VAL A 197 4.49 8.10 14.07
N SER A 198 3.98 8.59 15.19
CA SER A 198 2.88 9.55 15.28
C SER A 198 3.43 10.95 15.50
N THR A 199 2.98 11.92 14.69
CA THR A 199 3.47 13.30 14.75
C THR A 199 2.37 14.33 14.48
N PRO A 200 2.43 15.52 15.09
CA PRO A 200 1.76 16.72 14.61
C PRO A 200 2.16 17.07 13.16
N TYR A 201 1.37 17.94 12.53
CA TYR A 201 1.64 18.38 11.17
C TYR A 201 3.05 19.01 10.97
N VAL A 202 3.72 18.60 9.90
CA VAL A 202 4.92 19.27 9.37
C VAL A 202 4.62 19.76 7.96
N LEU A 203 5.20 20.89 7.59
CA LEU A 203 5.00 21.53 6.29
C LEU A 203 6.34 21.64 5.57
N ASN A 204 6.29 21.92 4.26
CA ASN A 204 7.49 22.08 3.45
C ASN A 204 8.44 23.12 4.09
N PRO A 205 9.73 22.81 4.35
CA PRO A 205 10.69 23.75 4.93
C PRO A 205 10.90 25.04 4.11
N ALA A 206 10.54 25.03 2.82
CA ALA A 206 10.52 26.19 1.94
C ALA A 206 9.29 27.12 2.13
N ASP A 207 8.21 26.63 2.75
CA ASP A 207 7.06 27.46 3.12
C ASP A 207 7.42 28.41 4.28
N LYS A 208 6.73 29.55 4.36
CA LYS A 208 6.81 30.48 5.50
C LYS A 208 6.44 29.82 6.85
N GLN A 209 5.57 28.81 6.81
CA GLN A 209 5.16 28.02 7.97
C GLN A 209 5.74 26.61 7.85
N LYS A 210 6.53 26.18 8.84
CA LYS A 210 7.23 24.87 8.82
C LYS A 210 6.49 23.76 9.59
N GLY A 211 5.47 24.12 10.38
CA GLY A 211 4.85 23.20 11.34
C GLY A 211 5.86 22.73 12.39
N TYR A 212 5.68 21.50 12.88
CA TYR A 212 6.51 20.90 13.93
C TYR A 212 7.79 20.27 13.37
N TYR A 213 8.67 21.06 12.76
CA TYR A 213 9.87 20.56 12.07
C TYR A 213 10.84 19.73 12.93
N VAL A 214 10.68 19.74 14.26
CA VAL A 214 11.42 18.88 15.21
C VAL A 214 11.31 17.39 14.90
N TYR A 215 10.21 16.94 14.28
CA TYR A 215 10.02 15.53 13.92
C TYR A 215 10.82 15.07 12.69
N ALA A 216 11.55 15.98 12.03
CA ALA A 216 12.59 15.65 11.04
C ALA A 216 12.15 14.63 9.96
N TRP A 217 10.94 14.78 9.40
CA TRP A 217 10.31 13.75 8.54
C TRP A 217 11.20 13.23 7.40
N ALA A 218 12.01 14.09 6.77
CA ALA A 218 12.92 13.69 5.71
C ALA A 218 14.05 12.77 6.20
N ASP A 219 14.57 13.03 7.40
CA ASP A 219 15.65 12.26 8.02
C ASP A 219 15.15 10.91 8.57
N ILE A 220 13.89 10.84 9.02
CA ILE A 220 13.29 9.58 9.51
C ILE A 220 12.61 8.73 8.42
N ALA A 221 12.30 9.29 7.25
CA ALA A 221 11.62 8.60 6.15
C ALA A 221 12.24 7.24 5.70
N PRO A 222 13.58 7.06 5.68
CA PRO A 222 14.20 5.77 5.37
C PRO A 222 14.09 4.73 6.51
N HIS A 223 13.79 5.18 7.73
CA HIS A 223 13.88 4.39 8.95
C HIS A 223 12.52 3.97 9.52
N ILE A 224 11.47 4.75 9.28
CA ILE A 224 10.09 4.37 9.64
C ILE A 224 9.43 3.54 8.55
N ASP A 225 8.45 2.74 8.92
CA ASP A 225 7.56 2.06 7.99
C ASP A 225 6.27 2.87 7.79
N LYS A 226 5.83 3.59 8.83
CA LYS A 226 4.58 4.38 8.81
C LYS A 226 4.71 5.73 9.52
N LEU A 227 4.11 6.76 8.93
CA LEU A 227 3.95 8.11 9.48
C LEU A 227 2.46 8.39 9.67
N ARG A 228 2.04 8.57 10.93
CA ARG A 228 0.68 8.93 11.32
C ARG A 228 0.63 10.43 11.63
N ILE A 229 -0.04 11.20 10.77
CA ILE A 229 -0.09 12.66 10.89
C ILE A 229 -1.35 13.08 11.66
N MET A 230 -1.17 13.72 12.80
CA MET A 230 -2.23 14.28 13.62
C MET A 230 -2.83 15.55 12.99
N THR A 231 -3.62 15.38 11.94
CA THR A 231 -4.34 16.47 11.23
C THR A 231 -5.65 16.85 11.92
N TYR A 232 -5.54 17.11 13.22
CA TYR A 232 -6.56 17.62 14.13
C TYR A 232 -5.90 18.55 15.16
N ASP A 233 -6.69 19.17 16.04
CA ASP A 233 -6.25 20.22 16.98
C ASP A 233 -5.51 21.41 16.32
N TYR A 234 -5.94 21.78 15.11
CA TYR A 234 -5.60 23.06 14.47
C TYR A 234 -6.07 24.25 15.32
N SER A 235 -7.28 24.15 15.87
CA SER A 235 -7.87 25.13 16.81
C SER A 235 -7.92 24.51 18.21
N VAL A 236 -7.25 25.14 19.19
CA VAL A 236 -7.24 24.68 20.59
C VAL A 236 -7.62 25.80 21.56
N SER A 237 -6.85 26.90 21.58
CA SER A 237 -7.10 28.06 22.44
C SER A 237 -8.00 29.12 21.81
N LYS A 238 -8.08 29.16 20.47
CA LYS A 238 -8.98 30.02 19.70
C LYS A 238 -10.09 29.16 19.10
N VAL A 239 -11.30 29.71 19.03
CA VAL A 239 -12.44 29.08 18.35
C VAL A 239 -12.15 28.90 16.87
N GLY A 240 -12.49 27.73 16.32
CA GLY A 240 -12.29 27.43 14.91
C GLY A 240 -12.33 25.93 14.60
N PRO A 241 -12.14 25.56 13.32
CA PRO A 241 -12.13 24.17 12.86
C PRO A 241 -11.06 23.30 13.53
N ILE A 242 -11.37 22.02 13.71
CA ILE A 242 -10.52 21.00 14.33
C ILE A 242 -9.32 20.67 13.42
N GLY A 243 -9.55 20.59 12.12
CA GLY A 243 -8.51 20.39 11.11
C GLY A 243 -9.03 20.73 9.72
N PRO A 244 -8.85 21.97 9.23
CA PRO A 244 -9.25 22.35 7.87
C PRO A 244 -8.69 21.41 6.81
N ILE A 245 -9.52 20.94 5.88
CA ILE A 245 -9.12 19.98 4.85
C ILE A 245 -7.93 20.49 4.00
N THR A 246 -7.89 21.79 3.70
CA THR A 246 -6.79 22.43 2.96
C THR A 246 -5.46 22.46 3.73
N TRP A 247 -5.50 22.52 5.06
CA TRP A 247 -4.32 22.41 5.93
C TRP A 247 -3.85 20.95 6.06
N ALA A 248 -4.80 20.02 6.21
CA ALA A 248 -4.50 18.58 6.20
C ALA A 248 -3.86 18.15 4.87
N GLU A 249 -4.39 18.63 3.73
CA GLU A 249 -3.81 18.34 2.41
C GLU A 249 -2.40 18.93 2.23
N ARG A 250 -2.11 20.13 2.76
CA ARG A 250 -0.76 20.72 2.69
C ARG A 250 0.29 19.85 3.40
N THR A 251 -0.03 19.25 4.54
CA THR A 251 0.91 18.39 5.26
C THR A 251 1.05 17.02 4.58
N VAL A 252 -0.03 16.45 4.03
CA VAL A 252 0.03 15.26 3.16
C VAL A 252 0.91 15.48 1.93
N LYS A 253 0.73 16.60 1.21
CA LYS A 253 1.55 16.98 0.04
C LYS A 253 3.04 17.02 0.36
N TYR A 254 3.41 17.54 1.53
CA TYR A 254 4.80 17.54 1.96
C TYR A 254 5.29 16.10 2.27
N ALA A 255 4.55 15.32 3.05
CA ALA A 255 4.92 13.94 3.38
C ALA A 255 5.18 13.08 2.12
N VAL A 256 4.27 13.07 1.14
CA VAL A 256 4.42 12.26 -0.08
C VAL A 256 5.52 12.75 -1.02
N SER A 257 6.07 13.95 -0.80
CA SER A 257 7.23 14.46 -1.55
C SER A 257 8.58 13.96 -1.03
N ILE A 258 8.62 13.41 0.19
CA ILE A 258 9.85 13.00 0.89
C ILE A 258 9.87 11.52 1.31
N MET A 259 8.74 10.80 1.22
CA MET A 259 8.65 9.36 1.48
C MET A 259 7.59 8.71 0.59
N PRO A 260 7.65 7.37 0.37
CA PRO A 260 6.61 6.65 -0.37
C PRO A 260 5.23 6.91 0.24
N ALA A 261 4.24 7.20 -0.60
CA ALA A 261 2.92 7.64 -0.15
C ALA A 261 2.24 6.59 0.74
N SER A 262 2.43 5.30 0.46
CA SER A 262 1.98 4.16 1.27
C SER A 262 2.43 4.17 2.74
N LYS A 263 3.47 4.94 3.10
CA LYS A 263 3.86 5.15 4.52
C LYS A 263 2.96 6.14 5.25
N VAL A 264 2.25 7.02 4.54
CA VAL A 264 1.57 8.20 5.11
C VAL A 264 0.13 7.86 5.51
N PHE A 265 -0.28 8.27 6.71
CA PHE A 265 -1.65 8.13 7.22
C PHE A 265 -2.16 9.48 7.73
N VAL A 266 -3.33 9.92 7.27
CA VAL A 266 -3.91 11.23 7.63
C VAL A 266 -4.95 11.12 8.74
N GLY A 267 -4.87 11.97 9.76
CA GLY A 267 -5.68 11.90 10.97
C GLY A 267 -7.14 12.34 10.81
N VAL A 268 -8.07 11.49 11.28
CA VAL A 268 -9.49 11.79 11.50
C VAL A 268 -9.79 11.88 13.01
N PRO A 269 -10.30 13.02 13.53
CA PRO A 269 -10.76 13.14 14.90
C PRO A 269 -12.17 12.57 15.09
N GLY A 270 -12.32 11.66 16.05
CA GLY A 270 -13.61 11.20 16.59
C GLY A 270 -14.18 12.12 17.66
N PHE A 271 -13.73 13.39 17.71
CA PHE A 271 -14.14 14.37 18.72
C PHE A 271 -14.40 15.74 18.09
N GLY A 272 -15.14 16.56 18.84
CA GLY A 272 -15.27 18.00 18.61
C GLY A 272 -14.77 18.82 19.79
N ARG A 273 -14.64 20.13 19.56
CA ARG A 273 -14.19 21.14 20.54
C ARG A 273 -15.26 22.21 20.69
N ASP A 274 -15.46 22.68 21.91
CA ASP A 274 -16.52 23.63 22.28
C ASP A 274 -15.98 24.76 23.18
N TRP A 275 -15.99 25.98 22.64
CA TRP A 275 -15.42 27.18 23.25
C TRP A 275 -16.48 28.11 23.82
N VAL A 276 -16.18 28.73 24.97
CA VAL A 276 -16.92 29.90 25.45
C VAL A 276 -16.52 31.12 24.61
N THR A 277 -17.46 31.69 23.87
CA THR A 277 -17.23 32.84 22.98
C THR A 277 -17.78 34.15 23.55
N ALA A 278 -18.79 34.09 24.42
CA ALA A 278 -19.23 35.23 25.23
C ALA A 278 -19.80 34.75 26.58
N VAL A 279 -19.83 35.63 27.58
CA VAL A 279 -20.51 35.42 28.86
C VAL A 279 -21.27 36.70 29.22
N SER A 280 -22.53 36.54 29.63
CA SER A 280 -23.37 37.61 30.18
C SER A 280 -23.83 37.21 31.60
N GLY A 281 -23.89 38.17 32.52
CA GLY A 281 -24.14 37.91 33.95
C GLY A 281 -22.88 37.46 34.72
N VAL A 282 -23.06 37.02 35.96
CA VAL A 282 -21.98 36.62 36.86
C VAL A 282 -22.03 35.11 37.07
N CYS A 283 -20.98 34.40 36.63
CA CYS A 283 -20.99 32.94 36.70
C CYS A 283 -20.82 32.44 38.14
N PRO A 284 -21.50 31.33 38.52
CA PRO A 284 -21.28 30.68 39.81
C PRO A 284 -19.83 30.33 40.06
N SER A 285 -19.40 30.43 41.32
CA SER A 285 -17.99 30.31 41.72
C SER A 285 -17.32 28.99 41.31
N ASN A 286 -18.08 27.90 41.30
CA ASN A 286 -17.62 26.57 40.88
C ASN A 286 -17.35 26.44 39.36
N VAL A 287 -17.87 27.35 38.53
CA VAL A 287 -17.70 27.32 37.06
C VAL A 287 -17.02 28.56 36.49
N ALA A 288 -16.88 29.67 37.24
CA ALA A 288 -16.31 30.93 36.76
C ALA A 288 -14.89 30.79 36.13
N ASN A 289 -14.12 29.77 36.50
CA ASN A 289 -12.80 29.50 35.91
C ASN A 289 -12.84 28.73 34.57
N SER A 290 -13.88 27.94 34.31
CA SER A 290 -14.05 27.15 33.08
C SER A 290 -15.07 27.78 32.11
N VAL A 291 -15.96 28.62 32.62
CA VAL A 291 -16.99 29.35 31.86
C VAL A 291 -16.57 30.81 31.71
N LYS A 292 -15.53 31.05 30.91
CA LYS A 292 -15.04 32.39 30.55
C LYS A 292 -14.41 32.38 29.16
N VAL A 293 -14.45 33.52 28.48
CA VAL A 293 -13.78 33.70 27.18
C VAL A 293 -12.28 33.46 27.35
N GLY A 294 -11.68 32.70 26.42
CA GLY A 294 -10.27 32.29 26.51
C GLY A 294 -9.99 31.10 27.43
N ALA A 295 -11.02 30.49 28.05
CA ALA A 295 -10.87 29.16 28.66
C ALA A 295 -10.53 28.10 27.59
N LYS A 296 -9.83 27.03 27.98
CA LYS A 296 -9.57 25.88 27.11
C LYS A 296 -10.91 25.28 26.66
N ALA A 297 -11.01 24.93 25.37
CA ALA A 297 -12.19 24.27 24.84
C ALA A 297 -12.53 22.98 25.60
N ALA A 298 -13.83 22.76 25.83
CA ALA A 298 -14.32 21.45 26.21
C ALA A 298 -14.20 20.49 25.01
N THR A 299 -13.91 19.21 25.26
CA THR A 299 -14.00 18.16 24.25
C THR A 299 -15.36 17.49 24.35
N PHE A 300 -15.97 17.18 23.20
CA PHE A 300 -17.13 16.28 23.13
C PHE A 300 -16.90 15.16 22.13
N VAL A 301 -17.55 14.03 22.34
CA VAL A 301 -17.49 12.85 21.46
C VAL A 301 -18.26 13.16 20.17
N MET A 302 -17.68 12.87 18.99
CA MET A 302 -18.23 13.25 17.68
C MET A 302 -19.69 12.84 17.49
N ARG A 303 -20.05 11.57 17.76
CA ARG A 303 -21.45 11.10 17.63
C ARG A 303 -22.47 11.79 18.55
N ASN A 304 -22.01 12.52 19.58
CA ASN A 304 -22.89 13.28 20.46
C ASN A 304 -23.16 14.69 19.92
N ALA A 305 -22.52 15.13 18.83
CA ALA A 305 -22.58 16.50 18.33
C ALA A 305 -24.01 16.96 17.97
N VAL A 306 -24.76 16.13 17.24
CA VAL A 306 -26.14 16.42 16.83
C VAL A 306 -27.07 16.51 18.05
N SER A 307 -26.92 15.59 19.01
CA SER A 307 -27.67 15.60 20.27
C SER A 307 -27.32 16.83 21.14
N LEU A 308 -26.04 17.21 21.18
CA LEU A 308 -25.58 18.43 21.86
C LEU A 308 -26.22 19.68 21.24
N ALA A 309 -26.25 19.80 19.91
CA ALA A 309 -26.89 20.92 19.23
C ALA A 309 -28.41 20.95 19.49
N ALA A 310 -29.09 19.81 19.32
CA ALA A 310 -30.53 19.68 19.57
C ALA A 310 -30.95 20.01 21.01
N THR A 311 -30.12 19.64 22.00
CA THR A 311 -30.35 19.93 23.43
C THR A 311 -30.51 21.44 23.71
N TYR A 312 -29.88 22.30 22.90
CA TYR A 312 -29.94 23.76 23.05
C TYR A 312 -30.62 24.44 21.84
N GLY A 313 -31.40 23.70 21.04
CA GLY A 313 -32.15 24.25 19.90
C GLY A 313 -31.29 24.79 18.75
N ALA A 314 -30.01 24.38 18.66
CA ALA A 314 -29.10 24.84 17.63
C ALA A 314 -29.10 23.89 16.42
N THR A 315 -28.97 24.46 15.21
CA THR A 315 -28.84 23.71 13.96
C THR A 315 -27.37 23.68 13.53
N PRO A 316 -26.72 22.49 13.45
CA PRO A 316 -25.39 22.36 12.87
C PRO A 316 -25.34 22.78 11.39
N THR A 317 -24.37 23.62 11.04
CA THR A 317 -24.10 24.05 9.67
C THR A 317 -22.75 23.50 9.20
N TYR A 318 -22.68 23.10 7.93
CA TYR A 318 -21.44 22.65 7.30
C TYR A 318 -20.70 23.85 6.70
N ASN A 319 -19.40 23.91 6.96
CA ASN A 319 -18.50 24.92 6.42
C ASN A 319 -17.69 24.30 5.27
N GLU A 320 -18.09 24.58 4.04
CA GLU A 320 -17.44 24.06 2.81
C GLU A 320 -15.94 24.43 2.71
N GLN A 321 -15.53 25.59 3.22
CA GLN A 321 -14.14 26.05 3.17
C GLN A 321 -13.20 25.18 4.03
N PHE A 322 -13.70 24.69 5.18
CA PHE A 322 -12.91 23.87 6.11
C PHE A 322 -13.21 22.37 5.98
N GLY A 323 -14.38 21.99 5.45
CA GLY A 323 -14.84 20.61 5.39
C GLY A 323 -15.34 20.07 6.73
N GLU A 324 -15.92 20.94 7.57
CA GLU A 324 -16.28 20.64 8.96
C GLU A 324 -17.63 21.24 9.37
N MET A 325 -18.21 20.72 10.45
CA MET A 325 -19.46 21.20 11.05
C MET A 325 -19.21 22.21 12.18
N THR A 326 -20.10 23.20 12.30
CA THR A 326 -20.13 24.12 13.44
C THR A 326 -21.56 24.44 13.89
N PHE A 327 -21.72 24.83 15.14
CA PHE A 327 -22.93 25.46 15.66
C PHE A 327 -22.61 26.39 16.82
N THR A 328 -23.48 27.35 17.07
CA THR A 328 -23.43 28.21 18.26
C THR A 328 -24.71 28.05 19.05
N TYR A 329 -24.59 27.99 20.37
CA TYR A 329 -25.69 27.83 21.30
C TYR A 329 -25.46 28.65 22.58
N GLN A 330 -26.48 28.77 23.43
CA GLN A 330 -26.37 29.42 24.74
C GLN A 330 -26.64 28.43 25.86
N LYS A 331 -25.89 28.55 26.96
CA LYS A 331 -26.08 27.75 28.17
C LYS A 331 -26.12 28.63 29.40
N VAL A 332 -27.19 28.49 30.18
CA VAL A 332 -27.37 29.17 31.48
C VAL A 332 -26.72 28.32 32.59
N TYR A 333 -26.02 28.99 33.51
CA TYR A 333 -25.40 28.41 34.69
C TYR A 333 -25.91 29.14 35.92
N ASN A 334 -26.70 28.45 36.75
CA ASN A 334 -27.25 28.97 38.01
C ASN A 334 -26.45 28.42 39.20
N GLY A 335 -26.33 29.20 40.27
CA GLY A 335 -25.61 28.80 41.48
C GLY A 335 -25.33 29.98 42.39
N THR A 336 -24.19 29.99 43.09
CA THR A 336 -23.82 31.05 44.02
C THR A 336 -22.45 31.67 43.72
N THR A 337 -22.28 32.94 44.10
CA THR A 337 -20.98 33.62 44.17
C THR A 337 -20.11 33.02 45.28
N ALA A 338 -18.84 33.43 45.37
CA ALA A 338 -17.97 33.06 46.48
C ALA A 338 -18.47 33.58 47.86
N SER A 339 -19.33 34.61 47.87
CA SER A 339 -20.00 35.14 49.06
C SER A 339 -21.36 34.48 49.36
N GLY A 340 -21.73 33.42 48.64
CA GLY A 340 -22.98 32.69 48.85
C GLY A 340 -24.24 33.33 48.24
N LEU A 341 -24.11 34.47 47.54
CA LEU A 341 -25.24 35.14 46.91
C LEU A 341 -25.69 34.37 45.65
N SER A 342 -27.01 34.22 45.46
CA SER A 342 -27.57 33.61 44.24
C SER A 342 -27.13 34.38 42.99
N THR A 343 -26.71 33.65 41.95
CA THR A 343 -26.18 34.24 40.73
C THR A 343 -26.45 33.37 39.50
N SER A 344 -26.42 34.00 38.33
CA SER A 344 -26.59 33.33 37.04
C SER A 344 -25.73 33.99 35.96
N CYS A 345 -25.22 33.17 35.05
CA CYS A 345 -24.65 33.64 33.80
C CYS A 345 -25.13 32.81 32.60
N THR A 346 -25.21 33.46 31.45
CA THR A 346 -25.42 32.82 30.16
C THR A 346 -24.12 32.85 29.39
N ALA A 347 -23.57 31.68 29.07
CA ALA A 347 -22.43 31.54 28.18
C ALA A 347 -22.91 31.26 26.75
N THR A 348 -22.48 32.08 25.80
CA THR A 348 -22.53 31.73 24.38
C THR A 348 -21.35 30.80 24.09
N ARG A 349 -21.65 29.70 23.40
CA ARG A 349 -20.72 28.61 23.14
C ARG A 349 -20.72 28.27 21.66
N THR A 350 -19.55 28.05 21.09
CA THR A 350 -19.39 27.68 19.68
C THR A 350 -18.63 26.38 19.58
N ALA A 351 -19.24 25.40 18.94
CA ALA A 351 -18.70 24.07 18.73
C ALA A 351 -18.19 23.88 17.30
N TRP A 352 -17.12 23.10 17.15
CA TRP A 352 -16.63 22.58 15.87
C TRP A 352 -16.38 21.08 15.97
N TYR A 353 -16.71 20.34 14.92
CA TYR A 353 -16.49 18.89 14.81
C TYR A 353 -16.49 18.44 13.35
N GLN A 354 -16.03 17.22 13.09
CA GLN A 354 -16.17 16.59 11.78
C GLN A 354 -17.35 15.65 11.78
N ASP A 355 -18.06 15.59 10.65
CA ASP A 355 -19.11 14.62 10.37
C ASP A 355 -18.62 13.58 9.36
N THR A 356 -19.55 12.78 8.84
CA THR A 356 -19.30 11.78 7.79
C THR A 356 -18.62 12.37 6.55
N ARG A 357 -18.99 13.59 6.14
CA ARG A 357 -18.39 14.31 5.00
C ARG A 357 -16.95 14.71 5.30
N GLY A 358 -16.68 15.26 6.48
CA GLY A 358 -15.32 15.61 6.91
C GLY A 358 -14.35 14.42 6.97
N TRP A 359 -14.87 13.23 7.28
CA TRP A 359 -14.14 11.95 7.23
C TRP A 359 -13.98 11.44 5.78
N ALA A 360 -15.03 11.50 4.96
CA ALA A 360 -14.97 11.12 3.54
C ALA A 360 -13.97 11.96 2.74
N LEU A 361 -13.89 13.27 3.00
CA LEU A 361 -12.90 14.17 2.40
C LEU A 361 -11.45 13.72 2.68
N ARG A 362 -11.19 13.15 3.85
CA ARG A 362 -9.87 12.60 4.22
C ARG A 362 -9.62 11.23 3.62
N ALA A 363 -10.63 10.37 3.58
CA ALA A 363 -10.56 9.10 2.85
C ALA A 363 -10.25 9.34 1.36
N ALA A 364 -10.83 10.37 0.74
CA ALA A 364 -10.54 10.75 -0.65
C ALA A 364 -9.06 11.17 -0.90
N LEU A 365 -8.31 11.58 0.14
CA LEU A 365 -6.87 11.81 0.03
C LEU A 365 -6.10 10.50 -0.23
N VAL A 366 -6.61 9.34 0.21
CA VAL A 366 -6.08 8.01 -0.15
C VAL A 366 -6.14 7.82 -1.67
N THR A 367 -7.28 8.09 -2.30
CA THR A 367 -7.43 8.01 -3.76
C THR A 367 -6.53 9.00 -4.50
N LYS A 368 -6.48 10.25 -4.01
CA LYS A 368 -5.82 11.39 -4.65
C LYS A 368 -4.29 11.35 -4.57
N TYR A 369 -3.74 10.97 -3.42
CA TYR A 369 -2.30 10.97 -3.14
C TYR A 369 -1.69 9.58 -3.03
N ARG A 370 -2.53 8.52 -3.06
CA ARG A 370 -2.11 7.13 -2.83
C ARG A 370 -1.40 6.94 -1.49
N ILE A 371 -1.89 7.66 -0.47
CA ILE A 371 -1.39 7.50 0.89
C ILE A 371 -1.84 6.16 1.49
N GLY A 372 -1.09 5.64 2.46
CA GLY A 372 -1.34 4.34 3.10
C GLY A 372 -2.72 4.22 3.77
N GLY A 373 -3.32 5.33 4.20
CA GLY A 373 -4.68 5.34 4.71
C GLY A 373 -5.05 6.57 5.53
N ILE A 374 -6.04 6.39 6.40
CA ILE A 374 -6.50 7.35 7.40
C ILE A 374 -6.34 6.76 8.82
N THR A 375 -6.07 7.60 9.82
CA THR A 375 -5.84 7.16 11.21
C THR A 375 -6.80 7.84 12.20
N SER A 376 -7.59 7.05 12.93
CA SER A 376 -8.67 7.54 13.80
C SER A 376 -8.24 7.78 15.24
N TRP A 377 -8.32 9.04 15.69
CA TRP A 377 -8.20 9.45 17.09
C TRP A 377 -9.58 9.79 17.69
N THR A 378 -10.25 8.88 18.39
CA THR A 378 -9.92 7.46 18.62
C THR A 378 -11.12 6.60 18.28
N PHE A 379 -10.89 5.31 18.00
CA PHE A 379 -11.98 4.39 17.68
C PHE A 379 -13.08 4.36 18.74
N GLY A 380 -14.31 4.17 18.28
CA GLY A 380 -15.47 4.16 19.15
C GLY A 380 -15.74 5.53 19.75
N MET A 381 -15.47 6.63 19.04
CA MET A 381 -15.95 8.00 19.35
C MET A 381 -16.69 8.67 18.19
N GLU A 382 -16.37 8.25 16.96
CA GLU A 382 -17.03 8.60 15.71
C GLU A 382 -18.54 8.31 15.69
N GLU A 383 -19.20 8.98 14.74
CA GLU A 383 -20.56 8.64 14.28
C GLU A 383 -20.50 7.42 13.35
N PRO A 384 -21.35 6.38 13.54
CA PRO A 384 -21.25 5.13 12.78
C PRO A 384 -21.24 5.27 11.26
N LEU A 385 -22.01 6.22 10.71
CA LEU A 385 -22.08 6.49 9.27
C LEU A 385 -20.75 6.99 8.67
N ALA A 386 -19.78 7.43 9.49
CA ALA A 386 -18.44 7.75 9.03
C ALA A 386 -17.68 6.50 8.58
N MET A 387 -17.93 5.34 9.20
CA MET A 387 -17.36 4.05 8.76
C MET A 387 -17.89 3.66 7.39
N GLU A 388 -19.20 3.78 7.15
CA GLU A 388 -19.79 3.49 5.85
C GLU A 388 -19.29 4.43 4.75
N SER A 389 -19.06 5.71 5.08
CA SER A 389 -18.46 6.67 4.15
C SER A 389 -17.04 6.29 3.76
N ILE A 390 -16.24 5.79 4.71
CA ILE A 390 -14.92 5.20 4.43
C ILE A 390 -15.05 3.92 3.60
N ARG A 391 -16.03 3.07 3.90
CA ARG A 391 -16.30 1.81 3.19
C ARG A 391 -16.60 2.05 1.72
N THR A 392 -17.41 3.06 1.40
CA THR A 392 -17.67 3.48 0.02
C THR A 392 -16.38 3.85 -0.71
N VAL A 393 -15.58 4.77 -0.15
CA VAL A 393 -14.30 5.18 -0.75
C VAL A 393 -13.34 3.98 -0.89
N ALA A 394 -13.30 3.09 0.12
CA ALA A 394 -12.45 1.91 0.12
C ALA A 394 -12.84 0.86 -0.94
N LYS A 395 -14.11 0.77 -1.32
CA LYS A 395 -14.59 -0.07 -2.43
C LYS A 395 -14.25 0.54 -3.79
N GLU A 396 -14.37 1.86 -3.94
CA GLU A 396 -14.05 2.59 -5.20
C GLU A 396 -12.57 2.46 -5.63
N ILE A 397 -11.67 2.21 -4.68
CA ILE A 397 -10.22 2.03 -4.94
C ILE A 397 -9.75 0.57 -4.89
N ALA A 398 -10.68 -0.39 -4.80
CA ALA A 398 -10.38 -1.82 -4.75
C ALA A 398 -10.59 -2.50 -6.12
N PRO A 399 -9.81 -3.55 -6.45
CA PRO A 399 -8.57 -3.96 -5.81
C PRO A 399 -7.37 -3.10 -6.27
N ASP A 400 -6.22 -3.14 -5.58
CA ASP A 400 -5.02 -2.43 -6.05
C ASP A 400 -4.50 -3.02 -7.37
N GLN A 401 -4.39 -2.19 -8.41
CA GLN A 401 -3.83 -2.62 -9.68
C GLN A 401 -2.33 -2.92 -9.53
N VAL A 402 -1.93 -4.14 -9.90
CA VAL A 402 -0.54 -4.59 -9.95
C VAL A 402 0.07 -4.26 -11.31
N ASN A 403 1.10 -3.43 -11.29
CA ASN A 403 1.95 -3.15 -12.44
C ASN A 403 3.14 -4.13 -12.42
N VAL A 404 3.42 -4.75 -13.57
CA VAL A 404 4.55 -5.66 -13.75
C VAL A 404 5.43 -5.16 -14.88
N THR A 405 6.63 -4.69 -14.53
CA THR A 405 7.67 -4.37 -15.51
C THR A 405 8.59 -5.57 -15.63
N ALA A 406 8.76 -6.13 -16.82
CA ALA A 406 9.66 -7.25 -17.07
C ALA A 406 10.56 -6.97 -18.29
N SER A 407 11.80 -7.45 -18.21
CA SER A 407 12.84 -7.31 -19.24
C SER A 407 13.68 -8.58 -19.34
N VAL A 408 14.30 -8.77 -20.49
CA VAL A 408 15.28 -9.83 -20.74
C VAL A 408 16.60 -9.23 -21.22
N ASP A 409 17.70 -9.94 -20.99
CA ASP A 409 19.02 -9.54 -21.50
C ASP A 409 19.13 -9.69 -23.02
N LYS A 410 18.43 -10.67 -23.60
CA LYS A 410 18.45 -11.01 -25.03
C LYS A 410 17.06 -11.42 -25.51
N THR A 411 16.67 -10.95 -26.70
CA THR A 411 15.46 -11.38 -27.42
C THR A 411 15.74 -12.39 -28.53
N GLU A 412 17.01 -12.69 -28.79
CA GLU A 412 17.46 -13.75 -29.71
C GLU A 412 18.63 -14.52 -29.07
N ILE A 413 18.57 -15.85 -29.09
CA ILE A 413 19.57 -16.74 -28.49
C ILE A 413 19.82 -17.97 -29.35
N ASN A 414 20.98 -18.61 -29.18
CA ASN A 414 21.24 -19.93 -29.77
C ASN A 414 20.58 -21.05 -28.94
N TYR A 415 20.23 -22.16 -29.56
CA TYR A 415 19.72 -23.33 -28.84
C TYR A 415 20.69 -23.78 -27.72
N GLY A 416 20.15 -23.89 -26.50
CA GLY A 416 20.92 -24.26 -25.30
C GLY A 416 21.65 -23.09 -24.62
N GLU A 417 21.58 -21.89 -25.18
CA GLU A 417 21.97 -20.65 -24.50
C GLU A 417 20.86 -20.22 -23.52
N ALA A 418 21.24 -19.54 -22.45
CA ALA A 418 20.32 -19.02 -21.46
C ALA A 418 20.04 -17.52 -21.65
N ILE A 419 18.80 -17.13 -21.35
CA ILE A 419 18.42 -15.74 -21.10
C ILE A 419 18.41 -15.46 -19.59
N ALA A 420 18.58 -14.20 -19.23
CA ALA A 420 18.26 -13.65 -17.92
C ALA A 420 16.95 -12.85 -18.02
N ILE A 421 16.06 -13.04 -17.04
CA ILE A 421 14.79 -12.34 -16.89
C ILE A 421 14.85 -11.56 -15.59
N ASP A 422 14.65 -10.26 -15.68
CA ASP A 422 14.50 -9.35 -14.55
C ASP A 422 13.10 -8.74 -14.56
N SER A 423 12.48 -8.59 -13.39
CA SER A 423 11.19 -7.91 -13.30
C SER A 423 10.93 -7.27 -11.95
N THR A 424 9.97 -6.37 -11.91
CA THR A 424 9.50 -5.67 -10.72
C THR A 424 7.97 -5.67 -10.68
N PHE A 425 7.43 -6.12 -9.55
CA PHE A 425 6.01 -6.14 -9.23
C PHE A 425 5.73 -5.04 -8.21
N ALA A 426 4.92 -4.06 -8.59
CA ALA A 426 4.56 -2.95 -7.73
C ALA A 426 3.10 -2.55 -7.94
N ILE A 427 2.44 -2.05 -6.91
CA ILE A 427 1.12 -1.44 -7.08
C ILE A 427 1.25 -0.03 -7.68
N LYS A 428 0.12 0.59 -8.05
CA LYS A 428 0.07 1.88 -8.77
C LYS A 428 0.82 3.05 -8.11
N ASP A 429 1.09 2.99 -6.81
CA ASP A 429 1.87 3.99 -6.06
C ASP A 429 3.39 3.73 -6.03
N LYS A 430 3.85 2.69 -6.74
CA LYS A 430 5.22 2.17 -6.81
C LYS A 430 5.71 1.42 -5.56
N SER A 431 4.85 1.13 -4.59
CA SER A 431 5.20 0.25 -3.47
C SER A 431 5.47 -1.17 -3.98
N PRO A 432 6.58 -1.80 -3.55
CA PRO A 432 6.93 -3.15 -3.98
C PRO A 432 5.95 -4.18 -3.41
N LEU A 433 5.60 -5.17 -4.23
CA LEU A 433 4.88 -6.36 -3.75
C LEU A 433 5.90 -7.37 -3.24
N VAL A 434 6.05 -7.46 -1.92
CA VAL A 434 7.04 -8.32 -1.24
C VAL A 434 6.46 -9.71 -0.93
N ASN A 435 7.26 -10.77 -1.07
CA ASN A 435 6.88 -12.16 -0.79
C ASN A 435 5.66 -12.67 -1.58
N VAL A 436 5.47 -12.17 -2.80
CA VAL A 436 4.35 -12.55 -3.68
C VAL A 436 4.80 -13.64 -4.67
N PRO A 437 4.05 -14.75 -4.79
CA PRO A 437 4.33 -15.78 -5.81
C PRO A 437 4.15 -15.25 -7.24
N VAL A 438 5.08 -15.62 -8.11
CA VAL A 438 5.10 -15.27 -9.53
C VAL A 438 5.26 -16.56 -10.35
N ARG A 439 4.42 -16.70 -11.38
CA ARG A 439 4.54 -17.70 -12.44
C ARG A 439 5.24 -17.07 -13.63
N ILE A 440 6.29 -17.70 -14.16
CA ILE A 440 6.86 -17.36 -15.46
C ILE A 440 6.26 -18.34 -16.46
N GLU A 441 5.49 -17.81 -17.39
CA GLU A 441 4.70 -18.58 -18.36
C GLU A 441 5.24 -18.39 -19.78
N ALA A 442 5.00 -19.39 -20.62
CA ALA A 442 5.41 -19.44 -22.01
C ALA A 442 4.26 -19.79 -22.93
N LYS A 443 4.33 -19.29 -24.17
CA LYS A 443 3.50 -19.67 -25.29
C LYS A 443 4.36 -19.68 -26.56
N SER A 444 4.52 -20.83 -27.20
CA SER A 444 5.09 -20.98 -28.55
C SER A 444 3.97 -20.82 -29.60
N ALA A 445 4.34 -20.63 -30.87
CA ALA A 445 3.38 -20.30 -31.94
C ALA A 445 2.23 -21.33 -32.11
N ALA A 446 2.51 -22.61 -31.87
CA ALA A 446 1.53 -23.70 -31.95
C ALA A 446 0.76 -23.98 -30.64
N ASP A 447 1.09 -23.29 -29.54
CA ASP A 447 0.41 -23.51 -28.26
C ASP A 447 -0.88 -22.67 -28.23
N GLU A 448 -2.02 -23.25 -27.83
CA GLU A 448 -3.25 -22.46 -27.61
C GLU A 448 -3.24 -21.74 -26.24
N THR A 449 -2.70 -22.41 -25.23
CA THR A 449 -2.68 -22.00 -23.82
C THR A 449 -1.27 -21.64 -23.33
N TRP A 450 -1.21 -20.82 -22.28
CA TRP A 450 0.04 -20.51 -21.59
C TRP A 450 0.48 -21.69 -20.71
N ARG A 451 1.71 -22.17 -20.88
CA ARG A 451 2.33 -23.20 -20.02
C ARG A 451 3.21 -22.56 -18.94
N LEU A 452 3.21 -23.14 -17.74
CA LEU A 452 4.16 -22.76 -16.68
C LEU A 452 5.56 -23.25 -17.03
N LEU A 453 6.57 -22.35 -17.03
CA LEU A 453 7.98 -22.75 -17.10
C LEU A 453 8.60 -22.90 -15.72
N THR A 454 8.40 -21.92 -14.84
CA THR A 454 8.94 -21.93 -13.48
C THR A 454 8.20 -20.94 -12.58
N THR A 455 8.48 -20.99 -11.28
CA THR A 455 7.98 -20.04 -10.29
C THR A 455 9.11 -19.27 -9.60
N ALA A 456 8.74 -18.12 -9.06
CA ALA A 456 9.58 -17.29 -8.21
C ALA A 456 8.72 -16.65 -7.11
N THR A 457 9.38 -16.00 -6.15
CA THR A 457 8.75 -15.18 -5.13
C THR A 457 9.48 -13.85 -5.09
N THR A 458 8.75 -12.75 -5.03
CA THR A 458 9.35 -11.41 -5.03
C THR A 458 10.11 -11.09 -3.75
N ASP A 459 11.24 -10.39 -3.89
CA ASP A 459 12.07 -9.90 -2.78
C ASP A 459 11.48 -8.65 -2.08
N ALA A 460 12.25 -8.04 -1.16
CA ALA A 460 11.85 -6.85 -0.41
C ALA A 460 11.68 -5.60 -1.29
N GLU A 461 12.29 -5.59 -2.47
CA GLU A 461 12.20 -4.57 -3.51
C GLU A 461 11.12 -4.90 -4.56
N GLY A 462 10.37 -6.00 -4.36
CA GLY A 462 9.29 -6.44 -5.23
C GLY A 462 9.78 -7.09 -6.53
N LYS A 463 11.04 -7.52 -6.59
CA LYS A 463 11.70 -8.01 -7.80
C LYS A 463 11.83 -9.51 -7.83
N ILE A 464 11.99 -10.04 -9.04
CA ILE A 464 12.57 -11.36 -9.27
C ILE A 464 13.64 -11.29 -10.36
N ALA A 465 14.66 -12.13 -10.23
CA ALA A 465 15.65 -12.42 -11.26
C ALA A 465 15.69 -13.95 -11.49
N LYS A 466 15.63 -14.39 -12.74
CA LYS A 466 15.67 -15.82 -13.12
C LYS A 466 16.43 -16.00 -14.43
N SER A 467 17.16 -17.10 -14.55
CA SER A 467 17.73 -17.53 -15.83
C SER A 467 16.97 -18.74 -16.37
N LEU A 468 16.67 -18.73 -17.68
CA LEU A 468 15.96 -19.80 -18.37
C LEU A 468 16.70 -20.22 -19.65
N ILE A 469 16.61 -21.50 -19.99
CA ILE A 469 17.00 -22.04 -21.30
C ILE A 469 15.70 -22.39 -22.04
N LEU A 470 15.57 -21.94 -23.29
CA LEU A 470 14.39 -22.19 -24.11
C LEU A 470 14.70 -23.21 -25.21
N GLY A 471 13.80 -24.17 -25.38
CA GLY A 471 13.96 -25.26 -26.36
C GLY A 471 13.47 -24.93 -27.77
N LYS A 472 12.76 -23.81 -27.96
CA LYS A 472 12.29 -23.25 -29.24
C LYS A 472 11.79 -21.81 -29.05
N SER A 473 11.59 -21.08 -30.15
CA SER A 473 11.04 -19.72 -30.12
C SER A 473 9.72 -19.66 -29.33
N THR A 474 9.65 -18.70 -28.41
CA THR A 474 8.67 -18.67 -27.33
C THR A 474 8.39 -17.24 -26.89
N THR A 475 7.11 -16.89 -26.77
CA THR A 475 6.67 -15.68 -26.08
C THR A 475 6.55 -15.96 -24.59
N LEU A 476 7.11 -15.08 -23.77
CA LEU A 476 7.11 -15.16 -22.32
C LEU A 476 6.19 -14.11 -21.71
N ARG A 477 5.59 -14.42 -20.56
CA ARG A 477 5.00 -13.43 -19.66
C ARG A 477 5.24 -13.82 -18.21
N LEU A 478 5.19 -12.82 -17.33
CA LEU A 478 5.25 -13.01 -15.89
C LEU A 478 3.89 -12.67 -15.30
N TYR A 479 3.39 -13.56 -14.45
CA TYR A 479 2.03 -13.52 -13.92
C TYR A 479 2.04 -13.68 -12.40
N THR A 480 1.27 -12.86 -11.69
CA THR A 480 0.91 -13.09 -10.29
C THR A 480 -0.61 -13.07 -10.13
N GLU A 481 -1.12 -13.98 -9.31
CA GLU A 481 -2.56 -14.13 -9.05
C GLU A 481 -3.13 -12.91 -8.33
N SER A 482 -4.40 -12.61 -8.67
CA SER A 482 -5.21 -11.67 -7.92
C SER A 482 -5.39 -12.13 -6.48
N SER A 483 -5.58 -11.17 -5.58
CA SER A 483 -6.06 -11.42 -4.22
C SER A 483 -7.19 -10.45 -3.90
N TRP A 484 -7.79 -10.58 -2.72
CA TRP A 484 -8.77 -9.60 -2.25
C TRP A 484 -8.15 -8.19 -2.05
N GLU A 485 -6.82 -8.06 -1.92
CA GLU A 485 -6.13 -6.76 -1.83
C GLU A 485 -5.79 -6.16 -3.22
N ARG A 486 -5.54 -7.00 -4.24
CA ARG A 486 -4.88 -6.57 -5.49
C ARG A 486 -5.38 -7.33 -6.73
N SER A 487 -5.37 -6.68 -7.89
CA SER A 487 -5.62 -7.35 -9.17
C SER A 487 -4.55 -8.42 -9.43
N GLU A 488 -4.79 -9.27 -10.43
CA GLU A 488 -3.68 -9.99 -11.05
C GLU A 488 -2.66 -8.99 -11.62
N GLY A 489 -1.40 -9.40 -11.64
CA GLY A 489 -0.31 -8.65 -12.26
C GLY A 489 0.22 -9.42 -13.44
N ILE A 490 0.15 -8.84 -14.64
CA ILE A 490 0.61 -9.46 -15.88
C ILE A 490 1.63 -8.52 -16.52
N SER A 491 2.80 -9.05 -16.89
CA SER A 491 3.78 -8.30 -17.67
C SER A 491 3.32 -8.09 -19.11
N GLN A 492 3.96 -7.15 -19.80
CA GLN A 492 4.05 -7.19 -21.26
C GLN A 492 4.58 -8.55 -21.74
N GLU A 493 4.13 -8.98 -22.92
CA GLU A 493 4.61 -10.19 -23.58
C GLU A 493 6.00 -9.95 -24.19
N ILE A 494 6.91 -10.90 -24.01
CA ILE A 494 8.31 -10.82 -24.46
C ILE A 494 8.61 -12.00 -25.36
N SER A 495 8.68 -11.76 -26.68
CA SER A 495 9.04 -12.78 -27.66
C SER A 495 10.55 -13.03 -27.68
N ILE A 496 10.94 -14.29 -27.54
CA ILE A 496 12.33 -14.75 -27.65
C ILE A 496 12.45 -15.65 -28.88
N ASN A 497 13.33 -15.26 -29.81
CA ASN A 497 13.73 -16.10 -30.93
C ASN A 497 14.83 -17.08 -30.49
N VAL A 498 14.69 -18.36 -30.81
CA VAL A 498 15.72 -19.37 -30.55
C VAL A 498 16.22 -19.88 -31.90
N LEU A 499 17.49 -19.63 -32.20
CA LEU A 499 18.14 -20.10 -33.42
C LEU A 499 18.66 -21.53 -33.21
N ARG A 500 18.50 -22.40 -34.22
CA ARG A 500 19.18 -23.70 -34.25
C ARG A 500 20.69 -23.50 -34.24
N ARG A 501 21.43 -24.34 -33.51
CA ARG A 501 22.89 -24.24 -33.45
C ARG A 501 23.55 -25.27 -34.36
N ILE A 502 24.35 -24.79 -35.31
CA ILE A 502 25.16 -25.62 -36.20
C ILE A 502 26.57 -25.76 -35.60
N VAL A 503 27.11 -26.98 -35.55
CA VAL A 503 28.48 -27.29 -35.12
C VAL A 503 29.13 -28.19 -36.14
N ILE A 504 30.27 -27.78 -36.70
CA ILE A 504 31.00 -28.49 -37.76
C ILE A 504 32.47 -28.52 -37.36
N ASN A 505 33.12 -29.66 -37.58
CA ASN A 505 34.55 -29.84 -37.33
C ASN A 505 35.27 -30.07 -38.68
N PRO A 506 35.46 -29.03 -39.51
CA PRO A 506 36.02 -29.18 -40.84
C PRO A 506 37.52 -29.53 -40.78
N PRO A 507 38.02 -30.39 -41.69
CA PRO A 507 39.45 -30.65 -41.80
C PRO A 507 40.18 -29.39 -42.30
N THR A 508 41.30 -29.03 -41.67
CA THR A 508 42.08 -27.83 -42.06
C THR A 508 42.73 -27.97 -43.45
N SER A 509 43.05 -29.20 -43.87
CA SER A 509 43.52 -29.46 -45.23
C SER A 509 43.19 -30.87 -45.70
N ILE A 510 42.90 -31.03 -46.99
CA ILE A 510 42.68 -32.33 -47.66
C ILE A 510 43.68 -32.48 -48.82
N LYS A 511 44.07 -33.72 -49.12
CA LYS A 511 44.96 -34.03 -50.24
C LYS A 511 44.21 -33.86 -51.57
N SER A 512 44.79 -33.09 -52.50
CA SER A 512 44.27 -32.92 -53.86
C SER A 512 44.01 -34.27 -54.53
N GLY A 513 42.88 -34.38 -55.23
CA GLY A 513 42.47 -35.61 -55.90
C GLY A 513 41.87 -36.71 -55.00
N LYS A 514 41.67 -36.46 -53.69
CA LYS A 514 40.88 -37.34 -52.81
C LYS A 514 39.50 -36.74 -52.52
N ALA A 515 38.47 -37.60 -52.54
CA ALA A 515 37.18 -37.29 -51.93
C ALA A 515 37.31 -37.29 -50.40
N PHE A 516 36.40 -36.60 -49.72
CA PHE A 516 36.35 -36.52 -48.25
C PHE A 516 34.92 -36.27 -47.76
N ILE A 517 34.65 -36.65 -46.51
CA ILE A 517 33.36 -36.41 -45.86
C ILE A 517 33.50 -35.17 -44.98
N LEU A 518 32.53 -34.26 -45.06
CA LEU A 518 32.35 -33.18 -44.11
C LEU A 518 31.23 -33.56 -43.14
N GLU A 519 31.54 -33.67 -41.85
CA GLU A 519 30.56 -34.02 -40.81
C GLU A 519 30.22 -32.81 -39.94
N GLY A 520 28.95 -32.73 -39.53
CA GLY A 520 28.46 -31.72 -38.62
C GLY A 520 27.28 -32.21 -37.79
N SER A 521 26.81 -31.32 -36.90
CA SER A 521 25.61 -31.57 -36.11
C SER A 521 24.79 -30.29 -35.89
N ALA A 522 23.47 -30.47 -35.86
CA ALA A 522 22.49 -29.48 -35.48
C ALA A 522 22.05 -29.67 -34.01
N ARG A 523 21.56 -28.58 -33.40
CA ARG A 523 20.83 -28.58 -32.14
C ARG A 523 19.57 -27.70 -32.27
N PRO A 524 18.37 -28.16 -31.83
CA PRO A 524 18.10 -29.44 -31.16
C PRO A 524 18.37 -30.67 -32.03
N LYS A 525 18.45 -31.84 -31.37
CA LYS A 525 18.60 -33.13 -32.06
C LYS A 525 17.25 -33.53 -32.64
N VAL A 526 17.08 -33.33 -33.95
CA VAL A 526 15.85 -33.65 -34.69
C VAL A 526 16.27 -34.29 -36.00
N ALA A 527 15.59 -35.37 -36.40
CA ALA A 527 15.79 -36.00 -37.70
C ALA A 527 14.97 -35.26 -38.77
N GLY A 528 15.48 -35.21 -40.01
CA GLY A 528 14.72 -34.66 -41.14
C GLY A 528 14.88 -33.15 -41.37
N SER A 529 15.75 -32.45 -40.64
CA SER A 529 16.06 -31.05 -40.94
C SER A 529 16.95 -30.98 -42.19
N GLU A 530 16.52 -30.21 -43.18
CA GLU A 530 17.29 -29.96 -44.41
C GLU A 530 18.53 -29.11 -44.13
N VAL A 531 19.68 -29.59 -44.59
CA VAL A 531 21.01 -29.01 -44.43
C VAL A 531 21.62 -28.77 -45.81
N VAL A 532 21.97 -27.53 -46.09
CA VAL A 532 22.58 -27.12 -47.36
C VAL A 532 24.04 -26.76 -47.13
N LEU A 533 24.94 -27.34 -47.93
CA LEU A 533 26.34 -26.95 -48.00
C LEU A 533 26.50 -25.93 -49.14
N GLU A 534 27.12 -24.79 -48.83
CA GLU A 534 27.33 -23.70 -49.77
C GLU A 534 28.81 -23.38 -49.92
N LYS A 535 29.21 -23.00 -51.13
CA LYS A 535 30.58 -22.61 -51.50
C LYS A 535 30.60 -21.16 -51.97
N LEU A 536 31.62 -20.41 -51.56
CA LEU A 536 31.86 -19.07 -52.07
C LEU A 536 32.54 -19.16 -53.45
N VAL A 537 31.91 -18.57 -54.47
CA VAL A 537 32.41 -18.49 -55.85
C VAL A 537 32.20 -17.05 -56.34
N ASN A 538 33.25 -16.37 -56.78
CA ASN A 538 33.18 -14.98 -57.26
C ASN A 538 32.51 -13.99 -56.27
N ASN A 539 32.74 -14.18 -54.95
CA ASN A 539 32.09 -13.48 -53.84
C ASN A 539 30.58 -13.73 -53.65
N GLU A 540 29.98 -14.65 -54.42
CA GLU A 540 28.60 -15.10 -54.24
C GLU A 540 28.55 -16.49 -53.62
N TRP A 541 27.53 -16.77 -52.81
CA TRP A 541 27.32 -18.08 -52.21
C TRP A 541 26.50 -18.95 -53.14
N THR A 542 27.13 -19.98 -53.69
CA THR A 542 26.51 -20.99 -54.54
C THR A 542 26.26 -22.26 -53.74
N VAL A 543 25.07 -22.83 -53.85
CA VAL A 543 24.76 -24.17 -53.34
C VAL A 543 25.74 -25.18 -53.94
N LEU A 544 26.35 -25.99 -53.08
CA LEU A 544 27.27 -27.07 -53.45
C LEU A 544 26.62 -28.45 -53.28
N ASP A 545 25.79 -28.62 -52.24
CA ASP A 545 25.03 -29.83 -51.97
C ASP A 545 23.78 -29.50 -51.13
N GLU A 546 22.62 -30.09 -51.47
CA GLU A 546 21.35 -29.98 -50.73
C GLU A 546 20.86 -31.34 -50.16
N SER A 547 21.63 -32.42 -50.35
CA SER A 547 21.25 -33.76 -49.90
C SER A 547 21.41 -33.99 -48.40
N GLY A 548 21.95 -33.01 -47.68
CA GLY A 548 22.17 -33.09 -46.24
C GLY A 548 20.84 -33.13 -45.48
N ILE A 549 20.61 -34.22 -44.76
CA ILE A 549 19.46 -34.38 -43.86
C ILE A 549 19.98 -34.84 -42.50
N THR A 550 19.47 -34.26 -41.41
CA THR A 550 19.85 -34.68 -40.07
C THR A 550 19.30 -36.05 -39.66
N ASP A 551 20.10 -36.83 -38.95
CA ASP A 551 19.66 -38.06 -38.27
C ASP A 551 18.96 -37.76 -36.91
N SER A 552 18.54 -38.80 -36.19
CA SER A 552 17.92 -38.67 -34.86
C SER A 552 18.85 -38.10 -33.77
N ASN A 553 20.15 -38.08 -34.01
CA ASN A 553 21.15 -37.42 -33.16
C ASN A 553 21.45 -35.97 -33.58
N GLY A 554 20.78 -35.47 -34.61
CA GLY A 554 21.05 -34.19 -35.25
C GLY A 554 22.33 -34.18 -36.08
N MET A 555 22.95 -35.33 -36.37
CA MET A 555 24.16 -35.45 -37.18
C MET A 555 23.82 -35.34 -38.66
N PHE A 556 24.70 -34.72 -39.45
CA PHE A 556 24.63 -34.69 -40.90
C PHE A 556 26.02 -34.85 -41.51
N SER A 557 26.10 -35.33 -42.74
CA SER A 557 27.33 -35.45 -43.50
C SER A 557 27.12 -35.06 -44.97
N PHE A 558 28.20 -34.60 -45.61
CA PHE A 558 28.26 -34.31 -47.05
C PHE A 558 29.47 -35.04 -47.65
N GLU A 559 29.26 -35.79 -48.73
CA GLU A 559 30.34 -36.47 -49.46
C GLU A 559 30.88 -35.55 -50.56
N LEU A 560 32.05 -34.97 -50.35
CA LEU A 560 32.66 -34.05 -51.29
C LEU A 560 33.58 -34.81 -52.27
N PRO A 561 33.31 -34.73 -53.60
CA PRO A 561 34.10 -35.42 -54.61
C PRO A 561 35.52 -34.84 -54.69
N ALA A 562 36.43 -35.57 -55.33
CA ALA A 562 37.83 -35.19 -55.45
C ALA A 562 38.04 -33.77 -56.00
N GLN A 563 38.69 -32.90 -55.22
CA GLN A 563 38.92 -31.49 -55.56
C GLN A 563 40.33 -31.26 -56.10
N SER A 564 40.47 -30.26 -56.98
CA SER A 564 41.75 -29.72 -57.43
C SER A 564 42.34 -28.75 -56.41
N ARG A 565 43.67 -28.52 -56.49
CA ARG A 565 44.39 -27.58 -55.60
C ARG A 565 43.74 -26.21 -55.58
N SER A 566 43.25 -25.82 -54.41
CA SER A 566 42.43 -24.63 -54.18
C SER A 566 42.26 -24.38 -52.69
N ILE A 567 41.66 -23.25 -52.32
CA ILE A 567 41.07 -23.04 -50.99
C ILE A 567 39.56 -23.09 -51.19
N LEU A 568 38.88 -23.97 -50.45
CA LEU A 568 37.43 -24.04 -50.42
C LEU A 568 36.92 -23.20 -49.24
N THR A 569 36.30 -22.07 -49.54
CA THR A 569 35.53 -21.29 -48.55
C THR A 569 34.09 -21.80 -48.57
N LEU A 570 33.67 -22.38 -47.45
CA LEU A 570 32.41 -23.08 -47.30
C LEU A 570 31.62 -22.53 -46.11
N ARG A 571 30.30 -22.67 -46.16
CA ARG A 571 29.39 -22.51 -45.01
C ARG A 571 28.28 -23.55 -45.10
N VAL A 572 27.55 -23.76 -44.02
CA VAL A 572 26.41 -24.66 -43.98
C VAL A 572 25.21 -23.94 -43.42
N SER A 573 24.05 -24.14 -44.03
CA SER A 573 22.78 -23.54 -43.63
C SER A 573 21.74 -24.61 -43.32
N LEU A 574 21.03 -24.48 -42.20
CA LEU A 574 19.82 -25.24 -41.88
C LEU A 574 18.61 -24.50 -42.44
N ARG A 575 17.89 -25.08 -43.40
CA ARG A 575 16.73 -24.45 -44.05
C ARG A 575 15.57 -24.27 -43.08
N GLU A 576 14.78 -23.23 -43.33
CA GLU A 576 13.52 -22.96 -42.63
C GLU A 576 12.60 -24.18 -42.59
N ASP A 577 11.96 -24.41 -41.45
CA ASP A 577 10.92 -25.41 -41.25
C ASP A 577 9.77 -24.82 -40.38
N ALA A 578 8.75 -25.61 -40.08
CA ALA A 578 7.56 -25.15 -39.36
C ALA A 578 7.79 -24.65 -37.92
N ASP A 579 8.89 -25.05 -37.26
CA ASP A 579 9.25 -24.64 -35.90
C ASP A 579 10.48 -23.70 -35.88
N TRP A 580 11.27 -23.62 -36.96
CA TRP A 580 12.58 -22.96 -36.98
C TRP A 580 12.88 -22.12 -38.23
N THR A 581 13.39 -20.90 -38.02
CA THR A 581 13.92 -20.03 -39.07
C THR A 581 15.22 -20.56 -39.68
N LEU A 582 15.52 -20.14 -40.92
CA LEU A 582 16.82 -20.36 -41.57
C LEU A 582 17.98 -19.94 -40.64
N VAL A 583 18.98 -20.81 -40.47
CA VAL A 583 20.23 -20.46 -39.78
C VAL A 583 21.42 -20.82 -40.65
N THR A 584 22.31 -19.85 -40.88
CA THR A 584 23.60 -20.04 -41.55
C THR A 584 24.72 -20.09 -40.52
N GLY A 585 25.51 -21.17 -40.55
CA GLY A 585 26.67 -21.37 -39.69
C GLY A 585 27.87 -20.50 -40.09
N GLN A 586 28.91 -20.52 -39.26
CA GLN A 586 30.14 -19.77 -39.54
C GLN A 586 30.84 -20.27 -40.81
N THR A 587 31.38 -19.34 -41.60
CA THR A 587 32.25 -19.63 -42.74
C THR A 587 33.55 -20.29 -42.29
N PHE A 588 33.97 -21.35 -42.98
CA PHE A 588 35.24 -22.04 -42.74
C PHE A 588 35.99 -22.28 -44.06
N ASN A 589 37.30 -22.51 -43.96
CA ASN A 589 38.19 -22.72 -45.11
C ASN A 589 38.86 -24.10 -45.04
N ILE A 590 38.88 -24.83 -46.15
CA ILE A 590 39.60 -26.10 -46.31
C ILE A 590 40.67 -25.93 -47.39
N ILE A 591 41.94 -26.21 -47.07
CA ILE A 591 43.05 -26.12 -48.03
C ILE A 591 43.20 -27.44 -48.79
N ILE A 592 43.04 -27.43 -50.11
CA ILE A 592 43.26 -28.60 -50.99
C ILE A 592 44.68 -28.55 -51.56
N ARG A 593 45.53 -29.55 -51.24
CA ARG A 593 46.98 -29.53 -51.54
C ARG A 593 47.56 -30.84 -52.08
#